data_AF-A0A7J5ZBK1-F1
#
_entry.id   AF-A0A7J5ZBK1-F1
#
_cell.length_a   1.000
_cell.length_b   1.000
_cell.length_c   1.000
_cell.angle_alpha   90.00
_cell.angle_beta   90.00
_cell.angle_gamma   90.00
#
_symmetry.space_group_name_H-M   'P 1'
#
loop_
_entity.id
_entity.type
_entity.pdbx_description
1 polymer ?
#
loop_
_entity_poly.entity_id
_entity_poly.type
_entity_poly.pdbx_seq_one_letter_code
_entity_poly.pdbx_strand_id
1 'polypeptide(L)'
;MSLRSKCSLFSFEDAVKPNNFYKVIEAVRDVAEWNELISHTALATLSKSKFNKPCTIPSAKDVQLLHKYLEKKSATAMENLQKNGTSQSYAELARVTLPQIIIFNRRRAGEVSKMTLEAFMKRDQTELHEDID
;
A
#
# COMPACT_ATOMS: atom_id res chain seq x y z
N MET A 1 -17.89 20.35 13.50
CA MET A 1 -18.71 20.63 14.71
C MET A 1 -17.76 21.10 15.79
N SER A 2 -17.89 22.35 16.24
CA SER A 2 -17.00 22.92 17.25
C SER A 2 -17.38 22.37 18.63
N LEU A 3 -16.44 21.81 19.40
CA LEU A 3 -16.64 21.43 20.81
C LEU A 3 -17.24 22.60 21.64
N ARG A 4 -17.04 23.83 21.16
CA ARG A 4 -17.59 25.06 21.75
C ARG A 4 -19.12 25.09 21.82
N SER A 5 -19.84 24.31 21.00
CA SER A 5 -21.31 24.22 21.11
C SER A 5 -21.79 23.08 22.00
N LYS A 6 -20.91 22.14 22.38
CA LYS A 6 -21.26 20.93 23.16
C LYS A 6 -20.86 21.03 24.63
N CYS A 7 -19.75 21.72 24.95
CA CYS A 7 -19.33 21.95 26.33
C CYS A 7 -19.73 23.35 26.79
N SER A 8 -20.66 23.44 27.75
CA SER A 8 -21.06 24.69 28.42
C SER A 8 -20.01 25.23 29.40
N LEU A 9 -18.74 24.83 29.25
CA LEU A 9 -17.62 25.26 30.08
C LEU A 9 -16.90 26.39 29.34
N PHE A 10 -17.03 27.61 29.86
CA PHE A 10 -16.48 28.81 29.23
C PHE A 10 -15.26 29.39 29.96
N SER A 11 -14.89 28.82 31.12
CA SER A 11 -13.73 29.23 31.90
C SER A 11 -13.01 28.05 32.55
N PHE A 12 -11.72 28.23 32.83
CA PHE A 12 -10.91 27.29 33.60
C PHE A 12 -11.46 27.12 35.02
N GLU A 13 -11.87 28.19 35.70
CA GLU A 13 -12.54 28.11 37.01
C GLU A 13 -13.76 27.18 36.99
N ASP A 14 -14.51 27.15 35.90
CA ASP A 14 -15.69 26.28 35.79
C ASP A 14 -15.30 24.84 35.49
N ALA A 15 -14.23 24.62 34.72
CA ALA A 15 -13.75 23.28 34.38
C ALA A 15 -13.13 22.54 35.58
N VAL A 16 -12.56 23.27 36.54
CA VAL A 16 -11.91 22.70 37.74
C VAL A 16 -12.92 22.37 38.86
N LYS A 17 -14.19 22.81 38.74
CA LYS A 17 -15.23 22.48 39.72
C LYS A 17 -15.53 20.97 39.70
N PRO A 18 -15.64 20.31 40.87
CA PRO A 18 -15.92 18.87 40.97
C PRO A 18 -17.11 18.39 40.13
N ASN A 19 -18.18 19.18 40.12
CA ASN A 19 -19.41 18.88 39.37
C ASN A 19 -19.26 18.99 37.86
N ASN A 20 -18.13 19.45 37.33
CA ASN A 20 -17.89 19.61 35.89
C ASN A 20 -16.82 18.68 35.35
N PHE A 21 -16.13 17.89 36.18
CA PHE A 21 -15.05 17.01 35.73
C PHE A 21 -15.50 15.99 34.68
N TYR A 22 -16.70 15.42 34.80
CA TYR A 22 -17.21 14.45 33.82
C TYR A 22 -17.31 15.04 32.40
N LYS A 23 -17.67 16.33 32.29
CA LYS A 23 -17.76 17.04 31.01
C LYS A 23 -16.38 17.25 30.39
N VAL A 24 -15.36 17.51 31.23
CA VAL A 24 -13.97 17.66 30.78
C VAL A 24 -13.43 16.33 30.25
N ILE A 25 -13.68 15.24 30.96
CA ILE A 25 -13.26 13.89 30.53
C ILE A 25 -13.92 13.50 29.21
N GLU A 26 -15.21 13.76 29.06
CA GLU A 26 -15.94 13.53 27.80
C GLU A 26 -15.38 14.38 26.64
N ALA A 27 -15.13 15.66 26.87
CA ALA A 27 -14.54 16.53 25.87
C ALA A 27 -13.16 16.06 25.41
N VAL A 28 -12.31 15.61 26.33
CA VAL A 28 -10.97 15.08 26.03
C VAL A 28 -11.07 13.80 25.21
N ARG A 29 -12.01 12.89 25.56
CA ARG A 29 -12.25 11.66 24.80
C ARG A 29 -12.69 11.95 23.37
N ASP A 30 -13.67 12.84 23.18
CA ASP A 30 -14.16 13.23 21.85
C ASP A 30 -13.05 13.80 20.97
N VAL A 31 -12.16 14.63 21.54
CA VAL A 31 -11.01 15.19 20.81
C VAL A 31 -10.00 14.10 20.45
N ALA A 32 -9.73 13.17 21.35
CA ALA A 32 -8.81 12.06 21.11
C ALA A 32 -9.32 11.12 20.00
N GLU A 33 -10.60 10.73 20.06
CA GLU A 33 -11.25 9.90 19.03
C GLU A 33 -11.26 10.61 17.67
N TRP A 34 -11.55 11.91 17.64
CA TRP A 34 -11.50 12.69 16.41
C TRP A 34 -10.10 12.73 15.81
N ASN A 35 -9.07 12.96 16.62
CA ASN A 35 -7.67 12.93 16.17
C ASN A 35 -7.28 11.56 15.60
N GLU A 36 -7.73 10.48 16.21
CA GLU A 36 -7.50 9.11 15.72
C GLU A 36 -8.19 8.88 14.37
N LEU A 37 -9.46 9.26 14.24
CA LEU A 37 -10.22 9.13 13.00
C LEU A 37 -9.60 9.94 11.85
N ILE A 38 -9.15 11.17 12.12
CA ILE A 38 -8.47 12.02 11.14
C ILE A 38 -7.14 11.39 10.72
N SER A 39 -6.35 10.89 11.69
CA SER A 39 -5.07 10.23 11.41
C SER A 39 -5.26 8.98 10.56
N HIS A 40 -6.24 8.14 10.90
CA HIS A 40 -6.60 6.94 10.14
C HIS A 40 -7.07 7.29 8.72
N THR A 41 -7.93 8.28 8.59
CA THR A 41 -8.46 8.73 7.28
C THR A 41 -7.37 9.33 6.40
N ALA A 42 -6.45 10.11 6.99
CA ALA A 42 -5.28 10.65 6.31
C ALA A 42 -4.37 9.51 5.82
N LEU A 43 -4.07 8.52 6.65
CA LEU A 43 -3.27 7.35 6.28
C LEU A 43 -3.91 6.54 5.16
N ALA A 44 -5.22 6.30 5.24
CA ALA A 44 -5.99 5.61 4.21
C ALA A 44 -5.98 6.37 2.88
N THR A 45 -6.12 7.70 2.93
CA THR A 45 -6.07 8.58 1.76
C THR A 45 -4.68 8.61 1.12
N LEU A 46 -3.62 8.71 1.93
CA LEU A 46 -2.24 8.63 1.45
C LEU A 46 -1.95 7.27 0.82
N SER A 47 -2.42 6.19 1.44
CA SER A 47 -2.31 4.84 0.90
C SER A 47 -3.02 4.73 -0.45
N LYS A 48 -4.29 5.16 -0.53
CA LYS A 48 -5.09 5.17 -1.77
C LYS A 48 -4.43 6.01 -2.86
N SER A 49 -3.91 7.19 -2.52
CA SER A 49 -3.18 8.06 -3.45
C SER A 49 -1.92 7.36 -3.98
N LYS A 50 -1.13 6.71 -3.12
CA LYS A 50 0.06 5.96 -3.53
C LYS A 50 -0.27 4.81 -4.49
N PHE A 51 -1.39 4.11 -4.29
CA PHE A 51 -1.87 3.07 -5.19
C PHE A 51 -2.41 3.60 -6.52
N ASN A 52 -3.04 4.78 -6.50
CA ASN A 52 -3.65 5.39 -7.69
C ASN A 52 -2.69 6.29 -8.49
N LYS A 53 -1.43 6.44 -8.06
CA LYS A 53 -0.44 7.14 -8.88
C LYS A 53 -0.36 6.42 -10.23
N PRO A 54 -0.46 7.14 -11.36
CA PRO A 54 -0.30 6.52 -12.67
C PRO A 54 1.05 5.83 -12.70
N CYS A 55 1.01 4.50 -12.67
CA CYS A 55 2.20 3.68 -12.76
C CYS A 55 2.73 3.89 -14.17
N THR A 56 3.83 4.64 -14.31
CA THR A 56 4.56 4.72 -15.57
C THR A 56 4.95 3.30 -15.93
N ILE A 57 4.26 2.73 -16.91
CA ILE A 57 4.49 1.37 -17.38
C ILE A 57 5.99 1.28 -17.68
N PRO A 58 6.74 0.41 -16.98
CA PRO A 58 8.14 0.21 -17.32
C PRO A 58 8.22 -0.19 -18.77
N SER A 59 9.11 0.47 -19.52
CA SER A 59 9.35 0.21 -20.95
C SER A 59 9.42 -1.30 -21.20
N ALA A 60 8.75 -1.78 -22.25
CA ALA A 60 8.74 -3.20 -22.58
C ALA A 60 10.17 -3.78 -22.68
N LYS A 61 11.12 -2.99 -23.19
CA LYS A 61 12.55 -3.34 -23.27
C LYS A 61 13.15 -3.63 -21.90
N ASP A 62 12.83 -2.82 -20.89
CA ASP A 62 13.37 -2.99 -19.54
C ASP A 62 12.78 -4.22 -18.85
N VAL A 63 11.50 -4.53 -19.11
CA VAL A 63 10.86 -5.75 -18.60
C VAL A 63 11.47 -7.00 -19.22
N GLN A 64 11.67 -6.99 -20.55
CA GLN A 64 12.29 -8.11 -21.26
C GLN A 64 13.73 -8.33 -20.79
N LEU A 65 14.50 -7.26 -20.61
CA LEU A 65 15.86 -7.34 -20.08
C LEU A 65 15.89 -7.93 -18.66
N LEU A 66 14.98 -7.47 -17.80
CA LEU A 66 14.84 -7.99 -16.44
C LEU A 66 14.41 -9.46 -16.43
N HIS A 67 13.45 -9.85 -17.28
CA HIS A 67 13.00 -11.23 -17.42
C HIS A 67 14.16 -12.15 -17.82
N LYS A 68 14.89 -11.78 -18.87
CA LYS A 68 16.06 -12.53 -19.36
C LYS A 68 17.15 -12.67 -18.29
N TYR A 69 17.39 -11.60 -17.52
CA TYR A 69 18.33 -11.66 -16.40
C TYR A 69 17.87 -12.64 -15.31
N LEU A 70 16.60 -12.56 -14.91
CA LEU A 70 16.04 -13.42 -13.86
C LEU A 70 16.01 -14.89 -14.28
N GLU A 71 15.70 -15.19 -15.53
CA GLU A 71 15.73 -16.55 -16.08
C GLU A 71 17.13 -17.16 -16.03
N LYS A 72 18.15 -16.41 -16.49
CA LYS A 72 19.55 -16.86 -16.38
C LYS A 72 19.97 -17.09 -14.93
N LYS A 73 19.61 -16.17 -14.03
CA LYS A 73 19.98 -16.26 -12.62
C LYS A 73 19.23 -17.38 -11.89
N SER A 74 17.99 -17.65 -12.28
CA SER A 74 17.15 -18.74 -11.79
C SER A 74 17.79 -20.09 -12.10
N ALA A 75 18.23 -20.30 -13.35
CA ALA A 75 18.91 -21.53 -13.74
C ALA A 75 20.19 -21.77 -12.91
N THR A 76 21.04 -20.75 -12.76
CA THR A 76 22.26 -20.86 -11.94
C THR A 76 21.97 -21.08 -10.46
N ALA A 77 20.97 -20.40 -9.89
CA ALA A 77 20.59 -20.57 -8.49
C ALA A 77 19.99 -21.96 -8.23
N MET A 78 19.21 -22.50 -9.18
CA MET A 78 18.66 -23.85 -9.09
C MET A 78 19.75 -24.91 -9.17
N GLU A 79 20.70 -24.77 -10.09
CA GLU A 79 21.87 -25.65 -10.18
C GLU A 79 22.72 -25.59 -8.89
N ASN A 80 22.93 -24.40 -8.34
CA ASN A 80 23.66 -24.23 -7.07
C ASN A 80 22.91 -24.89 -5.91
N LEU A 81 21.59 -24.76 -5.83
CA LEU A 81 20.78 -25.43 -4.80
C LEU A 81 20.85 -26.95 -4.92
N GLN A 82 20.82 -27.49 -6.14
CA GLN A 82 20.95 -28.93 -6.38
C GLN A 82 22.33 -29.47 -5.98
N LYS A 83 23.41 -28.71 -6.23
CA LYS A 83 24.77 -29.09 -5.87
C LYS A 83 25.06 -28.89 -4.38
N ASN A 84 24.59 -27.78 -3.82
CA ASN A 84 24.87 -27.32 -2.47
C ASN A 84 23.55 -26.99 -1.79
N GLY A 85 22.92 -27.96 -1.11
CA GLY A 85 21.66 -27.78 -0.38
C GLY A 85 21.84 -27.01 0.93
N THR A 86 22.14 -25.71 0.86
CA THR A 86 22.36 -24.85 2.04
C THR A 86 21.26 -23.79 2.17
N SER A 87 21.11 -23.22 3.37
CA SER A 87 20.18 -22.11 3.60
C SER A 87 20.50 -20.89 2.70
N GLN A 88 21.78 -20.69 2.37
CA GLN A 88 22.23 -19.61 1.50
C GLN A 88 21.80 -19.82 0.04
N SER A 89 21.97 -21.03 -0.51
CA SER A 89 21.56 -21.33 -1.90
C SER A 89 20.05 -21.29 -2.06
N TYR A 90 19.30 -21.71 -1.04
CA TYR A 90 17.84 -21.55 -1.02
C TYR A 90 17.42 -20.07 -0.98
N ALA A 91 18.07 -19.26 -0.13
CA ALA A 91 17.80 -17.83 -0.06
C ALA A 91 18.11 -17.10 -1.38
N GLU A 92 19.17 -17.52 -2.09
CA GLU A 92 19.49 -17.00 -3.42
C GLU A 92 18.41 -17.34 -4.44
N LEU A 93 17.92 -18.58 -4.46
CA LEU A 93 16.80 -18.96 -5.34
C LEU A 93 15.54 -18.16 -5.01
N ALA A 94 15.18 -18.06 -3.73
CA ALA A 94 14.00 -17.30 -3.29
C ALA A 94 14.06 -15.82 -3.69
N ARG A 95 15.25 -15.21 -3.65
CA ARG A 95 15.49 -13.83 -4.12
C ARG A 95 15.27 -13.63 -5.62
N VAL A 96 15.37 -14.69 -6.43
CA VAL A 96 15.11 -14.65 -7.88
C VAL A 96 13.64 -14.98 -8.17
N THR A 97 13.10 -16.00 -7.51
CA THR A 97 11.72 -16.45 -7.67
C THR A 97 10.71 -15.38 -7.27
N LEU A 98 10.96 -14.63 -6.19
CA LEU A 98 10.05 -13.59 -5.73
C LEU A 98 9.84 -12.47 -6.80
N PRO A 99 10.90 -11.86 -7.37
CA PRO A 99 10.77 -10.97 -8.52
C PRO A 99 10.07 -11.58 -9.74
N GLN A 100 10.35 -12.84 -10.08
CA GLN A 100 9.69 -13.52 -11.21
C GLN A 100 8.18 -13.61 -10.99
N ILE A 101 7.75 -13.99 -9.78
CA ILE A 101 6.32 -14.02 -9.39
C ILE A 101 5.72 -12.62 -9.44
N ILE A 102 6.43 -11.59 -8.99
CA ILE A 102 5.94 -10.20 -9.00
C ILE A 102 5.76 -9.69 -10.44
N ILE A 103 6.71 -9.99 -11.34
CA ILE A 103 6.65 -9.58 -12.75
C ILE A 103 5.53 -10.33 -13.47
N PHE A 104 5.39 -11.63 -13.23
CA PHE A 104 4.29 -12.44 -13.78
C PHE A 104 2.93 -11.92 -13.30
N ASN A 105 2.83 -11.58 -12.01
CA ASN A 105 1.65 -10.98 -11.41
C ASN A 105 1.64 -9.44 -11.54
N ARG A 106 2.09 -8.89 -12.68
CA ARG A 106 2.20 -7.43 -12.94
C ARG A 106 0.90 -6.64 -12.69
N ARG A 107 -0.23 -7.33 -12.49
CA ARG A 107 -1.41 -6.81 -11.80
C ARG A 107 -1.61 -7.58 -10.51
N ARG A 108 -1.27 -6.98 -9.36
CA ARG A 108 -1.62 -7.59 -8.07
C ARG A 108 -3.14 -7.75 -8.02
N ALA A 109 -3.65 -8.88 -7.53
CA ALA A 109 -5.09 -9.09 -7.36
C ALA A 109 -5.76 -7.94 -6.57
N GLY A 110 -5.03 -7.34 -5.62
CA GLY A 110 -5.48 -6.17 -4.87
C GLY A 110 -5.52 -4.84 -5.65
N GLU A 111 -4.80 -4.70 -6.75
CA GLU A 111 -4.87 -3.53 -7.64
C GLU A 111 -6.05 -3.63 -8.60
N VAL A 112 -6.31 -4.83 -9.14
CA VAL A 112 -7.51 -5.08 -9.97
C VAL A 112 -8.78 -4.96 -9.13
N SER A 113 -8.79 -5.54 -7.93
CA SER A 113 -9.94 -5.45 -7.02
C SER A 113 -10.24 -4.04 -6.53
N LYS A 114 -9.24 -3.15 -6.46
CA LYS A 114 -9.39 -1.76 -6.01
C LYS A 114 -9.40 -0.74 -7.16
N MET A 115 -9.36 -1.20 -8.41
CA MET A 115 -9.43 -0.34 -9.58
C MET A 115 -10.83 0.27 -9.68
N THR A 116 -10.91 1.60 -9.78
CA THR A 116 -12.18 2.27 -10.04
C THR A 116 -12.52 2.23 -11.53
N LEU A 117 -13.81 2.30 -11.86
CA LEU A 117 -14.28 2.35 -13.25
C LEU A 117 -13.63 3.50 -14.02
N GLU A 118 -13.46 4.67 -13.38
CA GLU A 118 -12.79 5.82 -13.97
C GLU A 118 -11.32 5.55 -14.33
N ALA A 119 -10.57 4.87 -13.46
CA ALA A 119 -9.19 4.49 -13.72
C ALA A 119 -9.09 3.45 -14.84
N PHE A 120 -10.07 2.54 -14.93
CA PHE A 120 -10.17 1.59 -16.03
C PHE A 120 -10.46 2.28 -17.36
N MET A 121 -11.33 3.29 -17.40
CA MET A 121 -11.67 4.00 -18.64
C MET A 121 -10.52 4.88 -19.13
N LYS A 122 -9.73 5.47 -18.22
CA LYS A 122 -8.56 6.30 -18.53
C LYS A 122 -7.27 5.50 -18.76
N ARG A 123 -7.32 4.17 -18.70
CA ARG A 123 -6.13 3.33 -18.89
C ARG A 123 -5.60 3.49 -20.30
N ASP A 124 -4.29 3.32 -20.45
CA ASP A 124 -3.68 3.18 -21.76
C ASP A 124 -4.31 1.98 -22.49
N GLN A 125 -4.94 2.26 -23.62
CA GLN A 125 -5.64 1.28 -24.46
C GLN A 125 -4.75 0.80 -25.61
N THR A 126 -3.46 1.16 -25.63
CA THR A 126 -2.52 0.62 -26.60
C THR A 126 -2.63 -0.91 -26.61
N GLU A 127 -3.05 -1.43 -27.76
CA GLU A 127 -3.35 -2.85 -27.95
C GLU A 127 -2.12 -3.68 -27.61
N LEU A 128 -2.35 -4.78 -26.91
CA LEU A 128 -1.33 -5.81 -26.74
C LEU A 128 -0.93 -6.28 -28.14
N HIS A 129 0.37 -6.19 -28.45
CA HIS A 129 0.91 -6.71 -29.71
C HIS A 129 0.48 -8.17 -29.90
N GLU A 130 0.08 -8.51 -31.12
CA GLU A 130 -0.42 -9.82 -31.56
C GLU A 130 0.64 -10.94 -31.50
N ASP A 131 1.87 -10.67 -31.07
CA ASP A 131 2.99 -11.60 -31.15
C ASP A 131 3.08 -12.58 -29.96
N ILE A 132 1.97 -13.24 -29.61
CA ILE A 132 2.00 -14.46 -28.80
C ILE A 132 1.23 -15.56 -29.54
N ASP A 133 1.92 -16.18 -30.50
CA ASP A 133 1.79 -17.59 -30.88
C ASP A 133 3.01 -18.36 -30.34
#